data_AF-A0A1F8TCJ1-F1
#
_entry.id   AF-A0A1F8TCJ1-F1
#
_cell.length_a   1.000
_cell.length_b   1.000
_cell.length_c   1.000
_cell.angle_alpha   90.00
_cell.angle_beta   90.00
_cell.angle_gamma   90.00
#
_symmetry.space_group_name_H-M   'P 1'
#
loop_
_entity.id
_entity.type
_entity.pdbx_description
1 polymer ?
#
loop_
_entity_poly.entity_id
_entity_poly.type
_entity_poly.pdbx_seq_one_letter_code
_entity_poly.pdbx_strand_id
1 'polypeptide(L)'
;MWGWKDELAEEKKVYYGPILGRKPTFVSMRTLPVLYATHGRAGEPDDHLEDVKAGRISEIGRRIIEHVTVKGESQTRRMRAELGITSKEGRTQYDRALDEVQRLMYVARVKAVGEGREEYNYTYDLFARRYPEVLKAAEPIGSADARARILTRAVELAGALTARQLAKLLDWGDEPLRRAMERLEAEGSVVRRPHGREAILVLARYADAA
;
A
#
# COMPACT_ATOMS: atom_id res chain seq x y z
N MET A 1 22.29 1.00 14.75
CA MET A 1 21.15 1.02 13.81
C MET A 1 20.10 0.07 14.37
N TRP A 2 18.83 0.46 14.45
CA TRP A 2 17.79 -0.40 15.03
C TRP A 2 17.34 -1.45 14.00
N GLY A 3 17.78 -2.70 14.18
CA GLY A 3 17.50 -3.85 13.30
C GLY A 3 16.08 -4.40 13.42
N TRP A 4 15.38 -4.10 14.52
CA TRP A 4 14.04 -4.61 14.79
C TRP A 4 13.03 -4.35 13.66
N LYS A 5 13.15 -3.21 12.95
CA LYS A 5 12.25 -2.88 11.83
C LYS A 5 12.38 -3.87 10.67
N ASP A 6 13.59 -4.38 10.45
CA ASP A 6 13.91 -5.29 9.37
C ASP A 6 13.59 -6.72 9.79
N GLU A 7 13.96 -7.09 11.02
CA GLU A 7 13.66 -8.39 11.64
C GLU A 7 12.15 -8.66 11.69
N LEU A 8 11.34 -7.71 12.19
CA LEU A 8 9.89 -7.90 12.29
C LEU A 8 9.23 -8.07 10.91
N ALA A 9 9.74 -7.38 9.89
CA ALA A 9 9.22 -7.46 8.52
C ALA A 9 9.66 -8.76 7.83
N GLU A 10 10.90 -9.20 8.06
CA GLU A 10 11.45 -10.46 7.56
C GLU A 10 10.70 -11.66 8.15
N GLU A 11 10.50 -11.66 9.47
CA GLU A 11 9.74 -12.67 10.22
C GLU A 11 8.21 -12.60 9.99
N LYS A 12 7.73 -11.68 9.15
CA LYS A 12 6.31 -11.46 8.84
C LYS A 12 5.44 -11.20 10.09
N LYS A 13 6.02 -10.63 11.15
CA LYS A 13 5.27 -10.16 12.33
C LYS A 13 4.52 -8.86 12.04
N VAL A 14 5.06 -8.07 11.12
CA VAL A 14 4.43 -6.88 10.54
C VAL A 14 4.74 -6.83 9.05
N TYR A 15 3.90 -6.15 8.29
CA TYR A 15 4.29 -5.70 6.96
C TYR A 15 4.94 -4.31 7.05
N TYR A 16 5.97 -4.07 6.23
CA TYR A 16 6.64 -2.78 6.14
C TYR A 16 6.81 -2.33 4.69
N GLY A 17 6.19 -1.21 4.32
CA GLY A 17 6.22 -0.69 2.95
C GLY A 17 5.51 0.66 2.77
N PRO A 18 5.63 1.30 1.59
CA PRO A 18 5.11 2.65 1.30
C PRO A 18 3.59 2.68 0.97
N ILE A 19 2.75 2.00 1.75
CA ILE A 19 1.31 1.84 1.45
C ILE A 19 0.48 3.10 1.75
N LEU A 20 0.81 3.87 2.79
CA LEU A 20 0.04 5.06 3.19
C LEU A 20 0.84 6.34 2.92
N GLY A 21 0.29 7.26 2.13
CA GLY A 21 0.90 8.55 1.80
C GLY A 21 2.30 8.46 1.19
N ARG A 22 2.64 7.31 0.58
CA ARG A 22 3.99 6.99 0.06
C ARG A 22 5.08 7.07 1.12
N LYS A 23 4.73 6.80 2.38
CA LYS A 23 5.66 6.77 3.51
C LYS A 23 5.85 5.34 4.00
N PRO A 24 7.09 4.94 4.36
CA PRO A 24 7.33 3.64 4.97
C PRO A 24 6.46 3.47 6.21
N THR A 25 5.59 2.47 6.19
CA THR A 25 4.53 2.28 7.19
C THR A 25 4.55 0.83 7.69
N PHE A 26 4.40 0.65 9.00
CA PHE A 26 4.13 -0.65 9.59
C PHE A 26 2.64 -0.96 9.57
N VAL A 27 2.30 -2.15 9.13
CA VAL A 27 0.92 -2.65 9.05
C VAL A 27 0.84 -3.96 9.81
N SER A 28 -0.15 -4.07 10.71
CA SER A 28 -0.40 -5.33 11.41
C SER A 28 -0.88 -6.40 10.43
N MET A 29 -0.46 -7.66 10.63
CA MET A 29 -0.87 -8.76 9.75
C MET A 29 -2.39 -8.97 9.72
N ARG A 30 -3.12 -8.54 10.75
CA ARG A 30 -4.60 -8.56 10.79
C ARG A 30 -5.23 -7.54 9.87
N THR A 31 -4.60 -6.38 9.67
CA THR A 31 -5.12 -5.30 8.82
C THR A 31 -4.72 -5.48 7.35
N LEU A 32 -3.62 -6.18 7.10
CA LEU A 32 -3.05 -6.33 5.77
C LEU A 32 -4.01 -6.92 4.71
N PRO A 33 -4.85 -7.94 5.01
CA PRO A 33 -5.84 -8.44 4.04
C PRO A 33 -6.87 -7.39 3.65
N VAL A 34 -7.30 -6.56 4.61
CA VAL A 34 -8.25 -5.47 4.35
C VAL A 34 -7.63 -4.41 3.45
N LEU A 35 -6.35 -4.06 3.66
CA LEU A 35 -5.63 -3.14 2.77
C LEU A 35 -5.49 -3.72 1.35
N TYR A 36 -5.10 -4.98 1.22
CA TYR A 36 -4.99 -5.65 -0.07
C TYR A 36 -6.33 -5.65 -0.82
N ALA A 37 -7.42 -5.99 -0.13
CA ALA A 37 -8.77 -6.01 -0.71
C ALA A 37 -9.23 -4.64 -1.25
N THR A 38 -8.66 -3.52 -0.81
CA THR A 38 -9.01 -2.19 -1.35
C THR A 38 -8.70 -2.05 -2.85
N HIS A 39 -7.77 -2.85 -3.38
CA HIS A 39 -7.45 -2.89 -4.80
C HIS A 39 -8.48 -3.68 -5.62
N GLY A 40 -9.25 -4.58 -5.00
CA GLY A 40 -10.28 -5.37 -5.65
C GLY A 40 -9.76 -6.37 -6.69
N ARG A 41 -8.56 -6.91 -6.46
CA ARG A 41 -7.88 -7.85 -7.35
C ARG A 41 -7.82 -9.23 -6.70
N ALA A 42 -7.81 -10.29 -7.52
CA ALA A 42 -7.79 -11.67 -7.06
C ALA A 42 -6.37 -12.15 -6.68
N GLY A 43 -5.33 -11.49 -7.19
CA GLY A 43 -3.94 -11.89 -7.01
C GLY A 43 -3.42 -12.77 -8.14
N GLU A 44 -4.02 -12.64 -9.33
CA GLU A 44 -3.62 -13.38 -10.51
C GLU A 44 -2.30 -12.84 -11.09
N PRO A 45 -1.52 -13.67 -11.80
CA PRO A 45 -0.22 -13.27 -12.34
C PRO A 45 -0.26 -12.02 -13.25
N ASP A 46 -1.36 -11.82 -13.97
CA ASP A 46 -1.55 -10.76 -14.96
C ASP A 46 -2.39 -9.58 -14.47
N ASP A 47 -2.84 -9.57 -13.21
CA ASP A 47 -3.61 -8.46 -12.61
C ASP A 47 -2.93 -7.09 -12.81
N HIS A 48 -1.59 -7.08 -12.85
CA HIS A 48 -0.79 -5.87 -13.03
C HIS A 48 -0.98 -5.20 -14.40
N LEU A 49 -1.42 -5.93 -15.43
CA LEU A 49 -1.61 -5.39 -16.77
C LEU A 49 -2.74 -4.35 -16.81
N GLU A 50 -3.80 -4.53 -16.03
CA GLU A 50 -4.87 -3.55 -15.92
C GLU A 50 -4.40 -2.27 -15.22
N ASP A 51 -3.52 -2.39 -14.22
CA ASP A 51 -2.90 -1.23 -13.56
C ASP A 51 -1.89 -0.50 -14.45
N VAL A 52 -1.21 -1.20 -15.36
CA VAL A 52 -0.37 -0.60 -16.41
C VAL A 52 -1.24 0.16 -17.41
N LYS A 53 -2.31 -0.47 -17.92
CA LYS A 53 -3.25 0.14 -18.87
C LYS A 53 -3.93 1.39 -18.28
N ALA A 54 -4.23 1.37 -16.98
CA ALA A 54 -4.78 2.50 -16.26
C ALA A 54 -3.75 3.58 -15.87
N GLY A 55 -2.47 3.41 -16.23
CA GLY A 55 -1.39 4.35 -15.93
C GLY A 55 -1.01 4.42 -14.45
N ARG A 56 -1.41 3.44 -13.64
CA ARG A 56 -1.07 3.35 -12.20
C ARG A 56 0.30 2.72 -11.96
N ILE A 57 0.80 1.96 -12.95
CA ILE A 57 2.13 1.36 -12.97
C ILE A 57 2.86 1.84 -14.21
N SER A 58 4.08 2.36 -14.02
CA SER A 58 4.97 2.71 -15.11
C SER A 58 5.52 1.47 -15.84
N GLU A 59 6.06 1.65 -17.04
CA GLU A 59 6.73 0.57 -17.78
C GLU A 59 7.90 -0.04 -16.99
N ILE A 60 8.63 0.77 -16.21
CA ILE A 60 9.67 0.24 -15.31
C ILE A 60 9.04 -0.61 -14.19
N GLY A 61 7.89 -0.19 -13.65
CA GLY A 61 7.15 -0.95 -12.65
C GLY A 61 6.68 -2.30 -13.19
N ARG A 62 6.14 -2.35 -14.41
CA ARG A 62 5.80 -3.61 -15.10
C ARG A 62 7.01 -4.54 -15.17
N ARG A 63 8.15 -4.03 -15.64
CA ARG A 63 9.40 -4.80 -15.76
C ARG A 63 9.92 -5.28 -14.41
N ILE A 64 9.73 -4.52 -13.33
CA ILE A 64 10.05 -4.97 -11.95
C ILE A 64 9.20 -6.18 -11.57
N ILE A 65 7.88 -6.12 -11.80
CA ILE A 65 6.95 -7.22 -11.49
C ILE A 65 7.32 -8.47 -12.29
N GLU A 66 7.51 -8.34 -13.60
CA GLU A 66 7.90 -9.45 -14.48
C GLU A 66 9.24 -10.06 -14.06
N HIS A 67 10.20 -9.23 -13.68
CA HIS A 67 11.49 -9.68 -13.20
C HIS A 67 11.37 -10.58 -11.96
N VAL A 68 10.68 -10.13 -10.91
CA VAL A 68 10.51 -10.93 -9.67
C VAL A 68 9.56 -12.12 -9.87
N THR A 69 8.67 -12.06 -10.87
CA THR A 69 7.83 -13.20 -11.24
C THR A 69 8.70 -14.37 -11.73
N VAL A 70 9.66 -14.08 -12.61
CA VAL A 70 10.55 -15.09 -13.21
C VAL A 70 11.71 -15.47 -12.28
N LYS A 71 12.33 -14.50 -11.60
CA LYS A 71 13.56 -14.71 -10.81
C LYS A 71 13.30 -15.01 -9.33
N GLY A 72 12.10 -14.72 -8.82
CA GLY A 72 11.80 -14.77 -7.39
C GLY A 72 12.38 -13.57 -6.64
N GLU A 73 12.74 -13.80 -5.37
CA GLU A 73 13.34 -12.78 -4.51
C GLU A 73 14.62 -12.19 -5.13
N SER A 74 14.59 -10.89 -5.43
CA SER A 74 15.69 -10.16 -6.06
C SER A 74 16.14 -8.96 -5.23
N GLN A 75 17.45 -8.76 -5.11
CA GLN A 75 18.05 -7.58 -4.49
C GLN A 75 17.93 -6.36 -5.42
N THR A 76 17.58 -5.18 -4.88
CA THR A 76 17.40 -3.95 -5.67
C THR A 76 18.56 -3.64 -6.60
N ARG A 77 19.81 -3.77 -6.12
CA ARG A 77 21.02 -3.47 -6.92
C ARG A 77 21.13 -4.39 -8.13
N ARG A 78 20.93 -5.69 -7.90
CA ARG A 78 20.98 -6.73 -8.93
C ARG A 78 19.85 -6.56 -9.94
N MET A 79 18.62 -6.42 -9.46
CA MET A 79 17.44 -6.20 -10.31
C MET A 79 17.60 -4.96 -11.20
N ARG A 80 18.07 -3.85 -10.64
CA ARG A 80 18.34 -2.62 -11.42
C ARG A 80 19.38 -2.85 -12.53
N ALA A 81 20.45 -3.59 -12.24
CA ALA A 81 21.47 -3.93 -13.23
C ALA A 81 20.94 -4.86 -14.33
N GLU A 82 20.18 -5.89 -13.95
CA GLU A 82 19.56 -6.85 -14.88
C GLU A 82 18.47 -6.19 -15.75
N LEU A 83 17.84 -5.12 -15.27
CA LEU A 83 16.95 -4.26 -16.05
C LEU A 83 17.69 -3.23 -16.94
N GLY A 84 19.02 -3.20 -16.93
CA GLY A 84 19.82 -2.26 -17.73
C GLY A 84 19.72 -0.80 -17.27
N ILE A 85 19.32 -0.53 -16.03
CA ILE A 85 19.09 0.82 -15.52
C ILE A 85 20.38 1.37 -14.88
N THR A 86 21.18 2.04 -15.70
CA THR A 86 22.51 2.55 -15.31
C THR A 86 22.54 4.05 -15.04
N SER A 87 21.74 4.83 -15.78
CA SER A 87 21.69 6.30 -15.72
C SER A 87 21.14 6.82 -14.39
N LYS A 88 21.51 8.06 -14.03
CA LYS A 88 21.02 8.72 -12.80
C LYS A 88 19.50 8.94 -12.84
N GLU A 89 18.99 9.37 -13.99
CA GLU A 89 17.55 9.54 -14.20
C GLU A 89 16.80 8.21 -14.10
N GLY A 90 17.31 7.16 -14.77
CA GLY A 90 16.74 5.83 -14.71
C GLY A 90 16.70 5.26 -13.29
N ARG A 91 17.72 5.52 -12.46
CA ARG A 91 17.69 5.17 -11.02
C ARG A 91 16.53 5.85 -10.29
N THR A 92 16.32 7.14 -10.55
CA THR A 92 15.23 7.90 -9.93
C THR A 92 13.86 7.37 -10.37
N GLN A 93 13.72 7.03 -11.65
CA GLN A 93 12.50 6.43 -12.19
C GLN A 93 12.29 5.01 -11.62
N TYR A 94 13.35 4.23 -11.45
CA TYR A 94 13.30 2.91 -10.82
C TYR A 94 12.83 2.98 -9.37
N ASP A 95 13.36 3.92 -8.56
CA ASP A 95 12.96 4.07 -7.17
C ASP A 95 11.47 4.43 -7.06
N ARG A 96 10.98 5.32 -7.94
CA ARG A 96 9.54 5.64 -8.04
C ARG A 96 8.72 4.43 -8.47
N ALA A 97 9.17 3.70 -9.47
CA ALA A 97 8.49 2.49 -9.96
C ALA A 97 8.43 1.40 -8.89
N LEU A 98 9.47 1.25 -8.07
CA LEU A 98 9.48 0.32 -6.95
C LEU A 98 8.48 0.72 -5.86
N ASP A 99 8.31 2.02 -5.60
CA ASP A 99 7.28 2.53 -4.71
C ASP A 99 5.86 2.31 -5.29
N GLU A 100 5.66 2.52 -6.59
CA GLU A 100 4.39 2.26 -7.29
C GLU A 100 3.91 0.82 -7.09
N VAL A 101 4.77 -0.16 -7.41
CA VAL A 101 4.41 -1.59 -7.35
C VAL A 101 4.28 -2.10 -5.92
N GLN A 102 4.98 -1.51 -4.95
CA GLN A 102 4.81 -1.83 -3.53
C GLN A 102 3.52 -1.24 -2.96
N ARG A 103 3.18 0.00 -3.31
CA ARG A 103 1.94 0.67 -2.86
C ARG A 103 0.72 -0.07 -3.38
N LEU A 104 0.81 -0.56 -4.60
CA LEU A 104 -0.18 -1.44 -5.20
C LEU A 104 0.00 -2.89 -4.78
N MET A 105 0.83 -3.23 -3.80
CA MET A 105 0.96 -4.58 -3.24
C MET A 105 1.17 -5.69 -4.29
N TYR A 106 1.87 -5.40 -5.39
CA TYR A 106 2.36 -6.43 -6.32
C TYR A 106 3.68 -7.02 -5.85
N VAL A 107 4.52 -6.17 -5.27
CA VAL A 107 5.85 -6.52 -4.76
C VAL A 107 5.93 -6.15 -3.29
N ALA A 108 6.58 -7.00 -2.50
CA ALA A 108 6.83 -6.76 -1.09
C ALA A 108 8.33 -6.82 -0.80
N ARG A 109 8.76 -5.99 0.14
CA ARG A 109 10.07 -6.11 0.77
C ARG A 109 10.16 -7.44 1.52
N VAL A 110 11.28 -8.15 1.36
CA VAL A 110 11.54 -9.42 2.03
C VAL A 110 12.45 -9.21 3.24
N LYS A 111 13.72 -8.83 3.01
CA LYS A 111 14.70 -8.63 4.08
C LYS A 111 15.74 -7.58 3.71
N ALA A 112 16.44 -7.08 4.71
CA ALA A 112 17.64 -6.28 4.51
C ALA A 112 18.83 -7.19 4.20
N VAL A 113 19.73 -6.73 3.32
CA VAL A 113 20.95 -7.44 2.93
C VAL A 113 22.12 -6.46 2.80
N GLY A 114 23.34 -6.96 3.02
CA GLY A 114 24.59 -6.17 2.98
C GLY A 114 25.03 -5.71 4.37
N GLU A 115 26.34 -5.64 4.58
CA GLU A 115 26.94 -5.23 5.84
C GLU A 115 27.35 -3.75 5.78
N GLY A 116 26.95 -2.97 6.80
CA GLY A 116 27.27 -1.54 6.86
C GLY A 116 26.43 -0.64 5.95
N ARG A 117 26.56 0.68 6.12
CA ARG A 117 25.67 1.69 5.51
C ARG A 117 25.77 1.72 3.97
N GLU A 118 26.91 1.35 3.41
CA GLU A 118 27.15 1.44 1.97
C GLU A 118 26.65 0.23 1.17
N GLU A 119 26.50 -0.94 1.79
CA GLU A 119 25.97 -2.14 1.13
C GLU A 119 24.51 -2.43 1.47
N TYR A 120 24.01 -1.81 2.54
CA TYR A 120 22.65 -1.97 3.02
C TYR A 120 21.62 -1.71 1.93
N ASN A 121 20.86 -2.76 1.63
CA ASN A 121 19.82 -2.77 0.63
C ASN A 121 18.71 -3.73 1.05
N TYR A 122 17.67 -3.83 0.24
CA TYR A 122 16.59 -4.78 0.45
C TYR A 122 16.45 -5.74 -0.72
N THR A 123 15.92 -6.91 -0.41
CA THR A 123 15.38 -7.83 -1.40
C THR A 123 13.86 -7.68 -1.49
N TYR A 124 13.32 -8.01 -2.66
CA TYR A 124 11.92 -7.86 -3.00
C TYR A 124 11.43 -9.11 -3.76
N ASP A 125 10.22 -9.54 -3.48
CA ASP A 125 9.54 -10.64 -4.17
C ASP A 125 8.06 -10.28 -4.39
N LEU A 126 7.35 -11.09 -5.15
CA LEU A 126 5.90 -10.96 -5.32
C LEU A 126 5.19 -10.98 -3.97
N PHE A 127 4.29 -10.02 -3.78
CA PHE A 127 3.46 -9.95 -2.59
C PHE A 127 2.65 -11.23 -2.41
N ALA A 128 2.05 -11.75 -3.50
CA ALA A 128 1.27 -12.99 -3.51
C ALA A 128 2.08 -14.21 -3.09
N ARG A 129 3.36 -14.29 -3.47
CA ARG A 129 4.26 -15.38 -3.07
C ARG A 129 4.68 -15.25 -1.60
N ARG A 130 4.91 -14.02 -1.14
CA ARG A 130 5.33 -13.74 0.24
C ARG A 130 4.19 -13.90 1.25
N TYR A 131 2.96 -13.56 0.87
CA TYR A 131 1.80 -13.50 1.77
C TYR A 131 0.55 -14.20 1.20
N PRO A 132 0.63 -15.50 0.82
CA PRO A 132 -0.53 -16.22 0.28
C PRO A 132 -1.71 -16.29 1.26
N GLU A 133 -1.44 -16.33 2.56
CA GLU A 133 -2.45 -16.26 3.62
C GLU A 133 -3.23 -14.95 3.64
N VAL A 134 -2.59 -13.85 3.22
CA VAL A 134 -3.23 -12.53 3.14
C VAL A 134 -4.21 -12.49 1.98
N LEU A 135 -3.83 -13.04 0.82
CA LEU A 135 -4.71 -13.14 -0.34
C LEU A 135 -5.95 -13.97 0.01
N LYS A 136 -5.75 -15.15 0.61
CA LYS A 136 -6.85 -16.02 1.06
C LYS A 136 -7.77 -15.32 2.06
N ALA A 137 -7.22 -14.55 3.00
CA ALA A 137 -8.03 -13.81 3.97
C ALA A 137 -8.73 -12.58 3.35
N ALA A 138 -8.22 -12.05 2.23
CA ALA A 138 -8.79 -10.92 1.51
C ALA A 138 -9.90 -11.33 0.54
N GLU A 139 -9.89 -12.56 0.03
CA GLU A 139 -10.86 -13.12 -0.92
C GLU A 139 -12.33 -12.84 -0.58
N PRO A 140 -12.83 -13.05 0.66
CA PRO A 140 -14.23 -12.77 0.99
C PRO A 140 -14.53 -11.27 1.19
N ILE A 141 -13.53 -10.39 1.12
CA ILE A 141 -13.67 -8.96 1.43
C ILE A 141 -13.85 -8.18 0.12
N GLY A 142 -15.08 -7.74 -0.15
CA GLY A 142 -15.34 -6.85 -1.28
C GLY A 142 -14.59 -5.52 -1.16
N SER A 143 -14.08 -4.98 -2.27
CA SER A 143 -13.24 -3.76 -2.26
C SER A 143 -13.94 -2.53 -1.67
N ALA A 144 -15.26 -2.41 -1.84
CA ALA A 144 -16.04 -1.33 -1.23
C ALA A 144 -16.08 -1.44 0.30
N ASP A 145 -16.28 -2.66 0.83
CA ASP A 145 -16.26 -2.94 2.28
C ASP A 145 -14.85 -2.77 2.84
N ALA A 146 -13.83 -3.25 2.13
CA ALA A 146 -12.43 -3.03 2.50
C ALA A 146 -12.10 -1.53 2.65
N ARG A 147 -12.49 -0.70 1.67
CA ARG A 147 -12.29 0.75 1.71
C ARG A 147 -13.04 1.40 2.87
N ALA A 148 -14.29 1.00 3.11
CA ALA A 148 -15.07 1.47 4.25
C ALA A 148 -14.36 1.15 5.59
N ARG A 149 -13.89 -0.09 5.77
CA ARG A 149 -13.15 -0.51 6.98
C ARG A 149 -11.86 0.27 7.19
N ILE A 150 -11.06 0.47 6.12
CA ILE A 150 -9.80 1.24 6.22
C ILE A 150 -10.08 2.71 6.52
N LEU A 151 -11.10 3.30 5.90
CA LEU A 151 -11.47 4.69 6.15
C LEU A 151 -11.95 4.89 7.59
N THR A 152 -12.85 4.02 8.08
CA THR A 152 -13.29 4.03 9.48
C THR A 152 -12.10 3.90 10.42
N ARG A 153 -11.17 2.98 10.14
CA ARG A 153 -9.98 2.80 10.97
C ARG A 153 -9.05 4.02 10.96
N ALA A 154 -8.91 4.70 9.83
CA ALA A 154 -8.12 5.92 9.73
C ALA A 154 -8.72 7.05 10.58
N VAL A 155 -10.04 7.25 10.50
CA VAL A 155 -10.74 8.25 11.33
C VAL A 155 -10.69 7.88 12.81
N GLU A 156 -10.85 6.60 13.16
CA GLU A 156 -10.68 6.10 14.54
C GLU A 156 -9.32 6.45 15.14
N LEU A 157 -8.25 6.27 14.37
CA LEU A 157 -6.89 6.51 14.84
C LEU A 157 -6.55 8.01 14.93
N ALA A 158 -7.09 8.82 14.02
CA ALA A 158 -6.82 10.24 13.96
C ALA A 158 -7.81 11.10 14.78
N GLY A 159 -8.95 10.54 15.18
CA GLY A 159 -10.09 11.25 15.78
C GLY A 159 -10.94 11.98 14.73
N ALA A 160 -10.31 12.77 13.87
CA ALA A 160 -10.95 13.51 12.79
C ALA A 160 -10.00 13.68 11.59
N LEU A 161 -10.51 13.59 10.36
CA LEU A 161 -9.74 13.84 9.14
C LEU A 161 -10.57 14.60 8.10
N THR A 162 -9.96 15.51 7.35
CA THR A 162 -10.60 16.12 6.17
C THR A 162 -10.55 15.18 4.97
N ALA A 163 -11.45 15.38 4.00
CA ALA A 163 -11.43 14.64 2.74
C ALA A 163 -10.08 14.76 2.00
N ARG A 164 -9.44 15.94 2.08
CA ARG A 164 -8.11 16.17 1.48
C ARG A 164 -7.03 15.35 2.18
N GLN A 165 -7.06 15.26 3.51
CA GLN A 165 -6.11 14.43 4.26
C GLN A 165 -6.29 12.94 3.91
N LEU A 166 -7.54 12.47 3.82
CA LEU A 166 -7.86 11.09 3.41
C LEU A 166 -7.39 10.80 1.98
N ALA A 167 -7.64 11.70 1.02
CA ALA A 167 -7.20 11.55 -0.37
C ALA A 167 -5.68 11.41 -0.47
N LYS A 168 -4.94 12.27 0.24
CA LYS A 168 -3.47 12.22 0.30
C LYS A 168 -2.94 10.96 0.98
N LEU A 169 -3.62 10.51 2.04
CA LEU A 169 -3.18 9.35 2.83
C LEU A 169 -3.42 8.03 2.10
N LEU A 170 -4.60 7.86 1.49
CA LEU A 170 -5.08 6.58 0.95
C LEU A 170 -4.74 6.41 -0.54
N ASP A 171 -4.66 7.52 -1.30
CA ASP A 171 -4.26 7.53 -2.72
C ASP A 171 -5.09 6.55 -3.59
N TRP A 172 -6.40 6.46 -3.31
CA TRP A 172 -7.38 5.63 -4.06
C TRP A 172 -7.97 6.35 -5.29
N GLY A 173 -7.72 7.64 -5.43
CA GLY A 173 -8.45 8.52 -6.35
C GLY A 173 -9.75 9.07 -5.74
N ASP A 174 -10.26 10.13 -6.35
CA ASP A 174 -11.36 10.92 -5.78
C ASP A 174 -12.68 10.13 -5.73
N GLU A 175 -13.02 9.42 -6.80
CA GLU A 175 -14.30 8.71 -6.92
C GLU A 175 -14.41 7.53 -5.94
N PRO A 176 -13.43 6.61 -5.81
CA PRO A 176 -13.49 5.55 -4.80
C PRO A 176 -13.55 6.07 -3.36
N LEU A 177 -12.81 7.15 -3.06
CA LEU A 177 -12.83 7.76 -1.73
C LEU A 177 -14.20 8.38 -1.43
N ARG A 178 -14.74 9.16 -2.37
CA ARG A 178 -16.06 9.79 -2.25
C ARG A 178 -17.14 8.73 -1.98
N ARG A 179 -17.17 7.64 -2.73
CA ARG A 179 -18.12 6.53 -2.53
C ARG A 179 -17.97 5.86 -1.17
N ALA A 180 -16.74 5.65 -0.70
CA ALA A 180 -16.50 5.07 0.62
C ALA A 180 -17.01 6.00 1.75
N MET A 181 -16.79 7.31 1.62
CA MET A 181 -17.32 8.30 2.56
C MET A 181 -18.85 8.33 2.57
N GLU A 182 -19.48 8.42 1.39
CA GLU A 182 -20.95 8.46 1.25
C GLU A 182 -21.61 7.21 1.81
N ARG A 183 -21.02 6.04 1.57
CA ARG A 183 -21.49 4.78 2.15
C ARG A 183 -21.49 4.84 3.68
N LEU A 184 -20.37 5.24 4.29
CA LEU A 184 -20.24 5.29 5.74
C LEU A 184 -21.16 6.36 6.37
N GLU A 185 -21.41 7.46 5.65
CA GLU A 185 -22.38 8.49 6.05
C GLU A 185 -23.82 7.95 6.00
N ALA A 186 -24.18 7.24 4.92
CA ALA A 186 -25.50 6.61 4.79
C ALA A 186 -25.74 5.50 5.84
N GLU A 187 -24.68 4.77 6.20
CA GLU A 187 -24.70 3.77 7.29
C GLU A 187 -24.70 4.41 8.70
N GLY A 188 -24.54 5.73 8.81
CA GLY A 188 -24.45 6.44 10.09
C GLY A 188 -23.19 6.12 10.90
N SER A 189 -22.16 5.55 10.27
CA SER A 189 -20.89 5.20 10.94
C SER A 189 -19.98 6.41 11.12
N VAL A 190 -20.05 7.36 10.18
CA VAL A 190 -19.30 8.61 10.20
C VAL A 190 -20.23 9.78 9.91
N VAL A 191 -19.86 10.97 10.37
CA VAL A 191 -20.58 12.21 10.06
C VAL A 191 -19.60 13.30 9.63
N ARG A 192 -20.08 14.19 8.74
CA ARG A 192 -19.35 15.43 8.43
C ARG A 192 -19.70 16.51 9.44
N ARG A 193 -18.68 17.15 10.00
CA ARG A 193 -18.84 18.34 10.83
C ARG A 193 -18.11 19.52 10.19
N PRO A 194 -18.71 20.73 10.15
CA PRO A 194 -17.99 21.94 9.76
C PRO A 194 -16.81 22.18 10.71
N HIS A 195 -15.64 22.48 10.15
CA HIS A 195 -14.45 22.88 10.91
C HIS A 195 -13.68 23.95 10.13
N GLY A 196 -13.93 25.22 10.48
CA GLY A 196 -13.41 26.37 9.75
C GLY A 196 -13.96 26.41 8.32
N ARG A 197 -13.07 26.36 7.31
CA ARG A 197 -13.43 26.41 5.88
C ARG A 197 -13.63 25.03 5.25
N GLU A 198 -13.39 23.95 5.98
CA GLU A 198 -13.49 22.58 5.48
C GLU A 198 -14.44 21.76 6.36
N ALA A 199 -14.90 20.62 5.83
CA ALA A 199 -15.59 19.61 6.61
C ALA A 199 -14.60 18.55 7.08
N ILE A 200 -14.70 18.17 8.35
CA ILE A 200 -14.00 17.02 8.91
C ILE A 200 -14.96 15.83 8.98
N LEU A 201 -14.41 14.64 8.74
CA LEU A 201 -15.07 13.37 8.94
C LEU A 201 -14.71 12.86 10.33
N VAL A 202 -15.72 12.58 11.14
CA VAL A 202 -15.59 12.01 12.48
C VAL A 202 -16.47 10.78 12.60
N LEU A 203 -16.15 9.87 13.52
CA LEU A 203 -17.06 8.75 13.80
C LEU A 203 -18.33 9.27 14.47
N ALA A 204 -19.49 8.73 14.07
CA ALA A 204 -20.77 9.15 14.63
C ALA A 204 -20.83 9.00 16.16
N ARG A 205 -20.24 7.93 16.70
CA ARG A 205 -20.18 7.69 18.17
C ARG A 205 -19.42 8.76 18.96
N TYR A 206 -18.63 9.61 18.31
CA TYR A 206 -17.93 10.73 18.94
C TYR A 206 -18.55 12.10 18.59
N ALA A 207 -19.59 12.11 17.76
CA ALA A 207 -20.18 13.34 17.25
C ALA A 207 -21.14 14.03 18.23
N ASP A 208 -21.58 13.32 19.28
CA ASP A 208 -22.46 13.81 20.34
C ASP A 208 -21.71 14.05 21.68
N ALA A 209 -20.39 13.78 21.70
CA ALA A 209 -19.54 13.94 22.87
C ALA A 209 -18.82 15.32 22.91
N ALA A 210 -19.19 16.24 22.01
CA ALA A 210 -18.56 17.54 21.82
C ALA A 210 -19.55 18.69 22.03
#